data_AF-F8GMA1-F1
#
_entry.id   AF-F8GMA1-F1
#
_cell.length_a   1.000
_cell.length_b   1.000
_cell.length_c   1.000
_cell.angle_alpha   90.00
_cell.angle_beta   90.00
_cell.angle_gamma   90.00
#
_symmetry.space_group_name_H-M   'P 1'
#
loop_
_entity.id
_entity.type
_entity.pdbx_description
1 polymer ?
#
loop_
_entity_poly.entity_id
_entity_poly.type
_entity_poly.pdbx_seq_one_letter_code
_entity_poly.pdbx_strand_id
1 'polypeptide(L)' 'MLEAMGLPVSDAVRMLLKRIATDKALPLALMTPNAATIGALREARAGGLRRFESLDDLRADLCRAGD' A
#
# COMPACT_ATOMS: atom_id res chain seq x y z
N MET A 1 -17.83 19.87 0.27
CA MET A 1 -17.62 19.25 -1.06
C MET A 1 -18.73 18.26 -1.41
N LEU A 2 -18.98 17.20 -0.63
CA LEU A 2 -20.07 16.23 -0.91
C LEU A 2 -21.47 16.86 -0.88
N GLU A 3 -21.75 17.68 0.15
CA GLU A 3 -23.01 18.42 0.26
C GLU A 3 -23.22 19.41 -0.89
N ALA A 4 -22.14 20.03 -1.36
CA ALA A 4 -22.17 20.92 -2.53
C ALA A 4 -22.46 20.18 -3.85
N MET A 5 -22.26 18.85 -3.89
CA MET A 5 -22.66 17.97 -5.01
C MET A 5 -24.05 17.33 -4.78
N GLY A 6 -24.77 17.71 -3.72
CA GLY A 6 -26.07 17.12 -3.38
C GLY A 6 -26.00 15.68 -2.87
N LEU A 7 -24.82 15.20 -2.45
CA LEU A 7 -24.64 13.82 -1.99
C LEU A 7 -24.50 13.77 -0.46
N PRO A 8 -25.48 13.20 0.27
CA PRO A 8 -25.36 13.04 1.71
C PRO A 8 -24.28 12.01 2.04
N VAL A 9 -23.60 12.22 3.17
CA VAL A 9 -22.45 11.38 3.60
C VAL A 9 -22.82 9.90 3.66
N SER A 10 -23.99 9.56 4.21
CA SER A 10 -24.46 8.19 4.30
C SER A 10 -24.61 7.51 2.94
N ASP A 11 -24.97 8.25 1.89
CA ASP A 11 -25.04 7.69 0.53
C ASP A 11 -23.65 7.51 -0.08
N ALA A 12 -22.74 8.47 0.14
CA ALA A 12 -21.35 8.32 -0.28
C ALA A 12 -20.69 7.07 0.34
N VAL A 13 -20.92 6.82 1.63
CA VAL A 13 -20.43 5.61 2.32
C VAL A 13 -21.04 4.34 1.74
N ARG A 14 -22.36 4.32 1.48
CA ARG A 14 -23.04 3.17 0.84
C ARG A 14 -22.47 2.88 -0.54
N MET A 15 -22.25 3.91 -1.36
CA MET A 15 -21.66 3.76 -2.69
C MET A 15 -20.23 3.23 -2.63
N LEU A 16 -19.41 3.75 -1.69
CA LEU A 16 -18.05 3.28 -1.45
C LEU A 16 -18.02 1.79 -1.09
N LEU A 17 -18.85 1.36 -0.14
CA LEU A 17 -18.89 -0.04 0.29
C LEU A 17 -19.37 -0.97 -0.82
N LYS A 18 -20.37 -0.55 -1.63
CA LYS A 18 -20.78 -1.32 -2.82
C LYS A 18 -19.62 -1.48 -3.80
N ARG A 19 -18.87 -0.41 -4.06
CA ARG A 19 -17.72 -0.46 -4.97
C ARG A 19 -16.63 -1.41 -4.48
N ILE A 20 -16.31 -1.38 -3.18
CA ILE A 20 -15.35 -2.31 -2.57
C ILE A 20 -15.83 -3.76 -2.71
N ALA A 21 -17.11 -4.01 -2.47
CA ALA A 21 -17.68 -5.35 -2.59
C ALA A 21 -17.65 -5.89 -4.03
N THR A 22 -17.85 -5.03 -5.03
CA THR A 22 -17.78 -5.37 -6.46
C THR A 22 -16.34 -5.59 -6.92
N ASP A 23 -15.45 -4.62 -6.63
CA ASP A 23 -14.09 -4.62 -7.16
C ASP A 23 -13.12 -5.48 -6.35
N LYS A 24 -13.54 -5.93 -5.16
CA LYS A 24 -12.70 -6.67 -4.18
C LYS A 24 -11.41 -5.91 -3.81
N ALA A 25 -11.45 -4.60 -3.92
CA ALA A 25 -10.32 -3.72 -3.67
C ALA A 25 -10.78 -2.43 -2.99
N LEU A 26 -9.91 -1.88 -2.15
CA LEU A 26 -10.07 -0.53 -1.64
C LEU A 26 -9.69 0.48 -2.74
N PRO A 27 -10.35 1.65 -2.81
CA PRO A 27 -9.92 2.70 -3.73
C PRO A 27 -8.46 3.09 -3.46
N LEU A 28 -7.61 2.98 -4.49
CA LEU A 28 -6.17 3.22 -4.39
C LEU A 28 -5.82 4.63 -3.86
N ALA A 29 -6.70 5.62 -4.10
CA ALA A 29 -6.54 6.97 -3.57
C ALA A 29 -6.51 7.03 -2.03
N LEU A 30 -7.00 5.99 -1.33
CA LEU A 30 -6.95 5.89 0.13
C LEU A 30 -5.67 5.19 0.65
N MET A 31 -4.85 4.65 -0.24
CA MET A 31 -3.66 3.87 0.11
C MET A 31 -2.42 4.76 0.09
N THR A 32 -2.24 5.58 1.13
CA THR A 32 -0.97 6.27 1.36
C THR A 32 -0.03 5.36 2.16
N PRO A 33 1.24 5.16 1.76
CA PRO A 33 2.19 4.39 2.54
C PRO A 33 2.29 4.91 3.98
N ASN A 34 2.35 4.00 4.96
CA ASN A 34 2.50 4.40 6.36
C ASN A 34 3.93 4.91 6.63
N ALA A 35 4.15 5.47 7.83
CA ALA A 35 5.45 6.06 8.19
C ALA A 35 6.62 5.06 8.08
N ALA A 36 6.41 3.80 8.48
CA ALA A 36 7.44 2.77 8.39
C ALA A 36 7.80 2.44 6.94
N THR A 37 6.79 2.27 6.07
CA THR A 37 6.99 2.06 4.63
C THR A 37 7.67 3.25 3.97
N ILE A 38 7.29 4.48 4.33
CA ILE A 38 7.95 5.70 3.84
C ILE A 38 9.42 5.71 4.28
N GLY A 39 9.72 5.33 5.52
CA GLY A 39 11.08 5.21 6.03
C GLY A 39 11.92 4.22 5.22
N ALA A 40 11.42 2.99 5.04
CA ALA A 40 12.08 1.97 4.25
C ALA A 40 12.30 2.40 2.79
N LEU A 41 11.34 3.08 2.17
CA LEU A 41 11.48 3.63 0.81
C LEU A 41 12.53 4.74 0.72
N ARG A 42 12.69 5.56 1.77
CA ARG A 42 13.74 6.59 1.82
C ARG A 42 15.12 5.98 1.92
N GLU A 43 15.31 5.01 2.81
CA GLU A 43 16.55 4.23 2.91
C GLU A 43 16.89 3.55 1.58
N ALA A 44 15.88 2.94 0.95
CA ALA A 44 16.02 2.31 -0.36
C ALA A 44 16.57 3.26 -1.41
N ARG A 45 15.98 4.45 -1.51
CA ARG A 45 16.40 5.50 -2.46
C ARG A 45 17.78 6.07 -2.13
N ALA A 46 18.16 6.10 -0.86
CA ALA A 46 19.49 6.54 -0.42
C ALA A 46 20.58 5.48 -0.71
N GLY A 47 20.22 4.29 -1.17
CA GLY A 47 21.17 3.20 -1.44
C GLY A 47 21.58 2.42 -0.20
N GLY A 48 20.81 2.52 0.90
CA GLY A 48 21.07 1.80 2.16
C GLY A 48 20.74 0.31 2.13
N LEU A 49 20.18 -0.21 1.02
CA LEU A 49 19.82 -1.61 0.93
C LEU A 49 21.02 -2.50 0.66
N ARG A 50 20.97 -3.70 1.24
CA ARG A 50 21.85 -4.80 0.87
C ARG A 50 21.69 -5.15 -0.60
N ARG A 51 22.81 -5.32 -1.30
CA ARG A 51 22.86 -5.84 -2.67
C ARG A 51 23.27 -7.30 -2.66
N PHE A 52 22.83 -8.02 -3.68
CA PHE A 52 23.16 -9.42 -3.91
C PHE A 52 23.63 -9.57 -5.36
N GLU A 53 24.61 -10.44 -5.57
CA GLU A 53 25.20 -10.71 -6.89
C GLU A 53 24.36 -11.70 -7.71
N SER A 54 23.49 -12.48 -7.06
CA SER A 54 22.61 -13.44 -7.70
C SER A 54 21.24 -13.58 -7.02
N LEU A 55 20.28 -14.13 -7.76
CA LEU A 55 18.95 -14.46 -7.22
C LEU A 55 19.03 -15.55 -6.14
N ASP A 56 19.96 -16.49 -6.28
CA ASP A 56 20.14 -17.58 -5.31
C ASP A 56 20.63 -17.05 -3.96
N ASP A 57 21.54 -16.08 -3.96
CA ASP A 57 22.02 -15.43 -2.73
C ASP A 57 20.90 -14.66 -2.02
N LEU A 58 20.08 -13.92 -2.78
CA LEU A 58 18.92 -13.22 -2.23
C LEU A 58 17.93 -14.20 -1.59
N ARG A 59 17.61 -15.29 -2.29
CA ARG A 59 16.65 -16.30 -1.81
C ARG A 59 17.15 -17.00 -0.56
N ALA A 60 18.43 -17.37 -0.52
CA ALA A 60 19.05 -17.97 0.66
C ALA A 60 19.03 -17.03 1.88
N ASP A 61 19.12 -15.72 1.68
CA ASP A 61 18.98 -14.71 2.75
C ASP A 61 17.54 -14.57 3.24
N LEU A 62 16.57 -14.45 2.33
CA LEU A 62 15.16 -14.33 2.68
C LEU A 62 14.61 -15.56 3.41
N CYS A 63 15.04 -16.77 3.03
CA CYS A 63 14.64 -17.99 3.74
C CYS A 63 15.15 -18.02 5.19
N ARG A 64 16.32 -17.44 5.47
CA ARG A 64 16.88 -17.34 6.83
C ARG A 64 16.24 -16.22 7.67
N ALA A 65 15.71 -15.18 7.02
CA ALA A 65 15.07 -14.06 7.70
C ALA A 65 13.60 -14.30 8.09
N GLY A 66 12.99 -15.38 7.59
CA GLY A 66 11.60 -15.76 7.86
C GLY A 66 11.39 -16.74 9.02
N ASP A 67 12.47 -17.27 9.60
CA ASP A 67 12.49 -18.10 10.81
C ASP A 67 12.67 -17.24 12.08
#